data_AF-E3CNK2-F1
#
_entry.id   AF-E3CNK2-F1
#
_cell.length_a   1.000
_cell.length_b   1.000
_cell.length_c   1.000
_cell.angle_alpha   90.00
_cell.angle_beta   90.00
_cell.angle_gamma   90.00
#
_symmetry.space_group_name_H-M   'P 1'
#
loop_
_entity.id
_entity.type
_entity.pdbx_description
1 polymer ?
#
loop_
_entity_poly.entity_id
_entity_poly.type
_entity_poly.pdbx_seq_one_letter_code
_entity_poly.pdbx_strand_id
1 'polypeptide(L)'
;MNFSEELANYYNLYQLLLFHFQEKRVDEFFELIEENMSKVNHYFQTVFRTFIRHKQYIQNALETDYSNAKLEATNKLIKDIKRLGFGFRNFINFKKRVFITLNIKKEKTYQVLSRC
;
A
#
# COMPACT_ATOMS: atom_id res chain seq x y z
N MET A 1 -24.28 28.12 -3.54
CA MET A 1 -23.41 27.59 -4.61
C MET A 1 -24.03 26.28 -5.06
N ASN A 2 -24.61 26.23 -6.27
CA ASN A 2 -25.06 24.94 -6.82
C ASN A 2 -23.82 24.23 -7.37
N PHE A 3 -23.38 23.18 -6.67
CA PHE A 3 -22.41 22.25 -7.24
C PHE A 3 -23.03 21.58 -8.48
N SER A 4 -22.21 21.27 -9.48
CA SER A 4 -22.72 20.55 -10.66
C SER A 4 -23.22 19.16 -10.24
N GLU A 5 -24.29 18.71 -10.88
CA GLU A 5 -24.85 17.37 -10.67
C GLU A 5 -23.81 16.27 -10.90
N GLU A 6 -22.91 16.48 -11.87
CA GLU A 6 -21.77 15.61 -12.13
C GLU A 6 -20.82 15.48 -10.91
N LEU A 7 -20.51 16.60 -10.25
CA LEU A 7 -19.63 16.58 -9.07
C LEU A 7 -20.29 15.84 -7.91
N ALA A 8 -21.60 16.03 -7.72
CA ALA A 8 -22.36 15.30 -6.72
C ALA A 8 -22.34 13.77 -6.99
N ASN A 9 -22.49 13.37 -8.26
CA ASN A 9 -22.43 11.96 -8.66
C ASN A 9 -21.06 11.34 -8.37
N TYR A 10 -19.95 12.00 -8.73
CA TYR A 10 -18.62 11.46 -8.43
C TYR A 10 -18.32 11.41 -6.93
N TYR A 11 -18.78 12.41 -6.17
CA TYR A 11 -18.65 12.39 -4.73
C TYR A 11 -19.38 11.19 -4.13
N ASN A 12 -20.63 10.96 -4.52
CA ASN A 12 -21.43 9.84 -4.04
C ASN A 12 -20.81 8.48 -4.40
N LEU A 13 -20.31 8.33 -5.63
CA LEU A 13 -19.60 7.12 -6.06
C LEU A 13 -18.36 6.86 -5.19
N TYR A 14 -17.56 7.90 -4.92
CA TYR A 14 -16.40 7.80 -4.04
C TYR A 14 -16.79 7.40 -2.61
N GLN A 15 -17.85 8.01 -2.04
CA GLN A 15 -18.32 7.68 -0.70
C GLN A 15 -18.78 6.22 -0.61
N LEU A 16 -19.48 5.73 -1.63
CA LEU A 16 -19.95 4.36 -1.67
C LEU A 16 -18.77 3.36 -1.79
N LEU A 17 -17.79 3.65 -2.65
CA LEU A 17 -16.55 2.87 -2.72
C LEU A 17 -15.81 2.83 -1.38
N LEU A 18 -15.70 3.99 -0.71
CA LEU A 18 -15.06 4.07 0.60
C LEU A 18 -15.80 3.23 1.65
N PHE A 19 -17.12 3.25 1.64
CA PHE A 19 -17.95 2.44 2.53
C PHE A 19 -17.70 0.94 2.32
N HIS A 20 -17.78 0.43 1.09
CA HIS A 20 -17.50 -0.99 0.82
C HIS A 20 -16.08 -1.39 1.23
N PHE A 21 -15.10 -0.51 1.01
CA PHE A 21 -13.73 -0.76 1.43
C PHE A 21 -13.59 -0.84 2.95
N GLN A 22 -14.18 0.10 3.70
CA GLN A 22 -14.13 0.11 5.17
C GLN A 22 -14.84 -1.09 5.80
N GLU A 23 -15.96 -1.51 5.22
CA GLU A 23 -16.74 -2.68 5.64
C GLU A 23 -16.14 -4.02 5.13
N LYS A 24 -14.97 -3.99 4.47
CA LYS A 24 -14.29 -5.15 3.91
C LYS A 24 -15.16 -5.97 2.93
N ARG A 25 -16.09 -5.29 2.23
CA ARG A 25 -17.00 -5.85 1.22
C ARG A 25 -16.32 -5.87 -0.15
N VAL A 26 -15.43 -6.85 -0.34
CA VAL A 26 -14.54 -6.91 -1.51
C VAL A 26 -15.31 -7.06 -2.81
N ASP A 27 -16.30 -7.96 -2.85
CA ASP A 27 -17.04 -8.26 -4.07
C ASP A 27 -17.85 -7.04 -4.52
N GLU A 28 -18.62 -6.44 -3.61
CA GLU A 28 -19.43 -5.25 -3.87
C GLU A 28 -18.57 -4.03 -4.25
N PHE A 29 -17.36 -3.91 -3.68
CA PHE A 29 -16.41 -2.87 -4.08
C PHE A 29 -15.99 -2.99 -5.55
N PHE A 30 -15.68 -4.20 -6.01
CA PHE A 30 -15.25 -4.44 -7.40
C PHE A 30 -16.42 -4.44 -8.38
N GLU A 31 -17.59 -4.95 -8.01
CA GLU A 31 -18.81 -4.85 -8.81
C GLU A 31 -19.15 -3.38 -9.08
N LEU A 32 -19.14 -2.53 -8.06
CA LEU A 32 -19.40 -1.10 -8.20
C LEU A 32 -18.40 -0.40 -9.14
N ILE A 33 -17.13 -0.81 -9.13
CA ILE A 33 -16.10 -0.31 -10.05
C ILE A 33 -16.43 -0.70 -11.49
N GLU A 34 -16.76 -1.98 -11.73
CA GLU A 34 -17.03 -2.51 -13.06
C GLU A 34 -18.30 -1.88 -13.67
N GLU A 35 -19.36 -1.70 -12.88
CA GLU A 35 -20.62 -1.07 -13.30
C GLU A 35 -20.49 0.41 -13.70
N ASN A 36 -19.51 1.11 -13.11
CA ASN A 36 -19.29 2.54 -13.34
C ASN A 36 -18.15 2.82 -14.34
N MET A 37 -17.50 1.78 -14.85
CA MET A 37 -16.31 1.87 -15.69
C MET A 37 -16.51 2.70 -16.98
N SER A 38 -17.71 2.66 -17.57
CA SER A 38 -18.06 3.42 -18.77
C SER A 38 -18.69 4.79 -18.49
N LYS A 39 -19.17 5.02 -17.27
CA LYS A 39 -19.92 6.23 -16.86
C LYS A 39 -19.02 7.33 -16.32
N VAL A 40 -17.87 6.95 -15.76
CA VAL A 40 -16.94 7.88 -15.14
C VAL A 40 -15.97 8.51 -16.13
N ASN A 41 -15.45 9.69 -15.79
CA ASN A 41 -14.40 10.35 -16.56
C ASN A 41 -13.09 9.54 -16.60
N HIS A 42 -12.21 9.89 -17.54
CA HIS A 42 -10.97 9.16 -17.81
C HIS A 42 -10.01 9.04 -16.61
N TYR A 43 -10.04 9.99 -15.66
CA TYR A 43 -9.20 9.92 -14.46
C TYR A 43 -9.65 8.76 -13.56
N PHE A 44 -10.95 8.68 -13.27
CA PHE A 44 -11.51 7.55 -12.54
C PHE A 44 -11.28 6.24 -13.28
N GLN A 45 -11.40 6.24 -14.62
CA GLN A 45 -11.16 5.03 -15.39
C GLN A 45 -9.74 4.48 -15.20
N THR A 46 -8.74 5.37 -15.10
CA THR A 46 -7.34 4.98 -14.88
C THR A 46 -7.16 4.35 -13.49
N VAL A 47 -7.80 4.92 -12.47
CA VAL A 47 -7.79 4.39 -11.10
C VAL A 47 -8.47 3.02 -11.06
N PHE A 48 -9.65 2.89 -11.65
CA PHE A 48 -10.43 1.65 -11.67
C PHE A 48 -9.68 0.52 -12.39
N ARG A 49 -9.05 0.79 -13.54
CA ARG A 49 -8.17 -0.18 -14.22
C ARG A 49 -7.00 -0.63 -13.35
N THR A 50 -6.49 0.27 -12.51
CA THR A 50 -5.40 -0.06 -11.56
C THR A 50 -5.91 -0.95 -10.44
N PHE A 51 -7.08 -0.66 -9.88
CA PHE A 51 -7.70 -1.49 -8.86
C PHE A 51 -8.00 -2.90 -9.38
N ILE A 52 -8.63 -3.03 -10.56
CA ILE A 52 -8.92 -4.33 -11.18
C ILE A 52 -7.63 -5.14 -11.38
N ARG A 53 -6.58 -4.50 -11.93
CA ARG A 53 -5.27 -5.15 -12.15
C ARG A 53 -4.64 -5.68 -10.86
N HIS A 54 -4.85 -4.99 -9.74
CA HIS A 54 -4.29 -5.33 -8.44
C HIS A 54 -5.34 -5.91 -7.48
N LYS A 55 -6.45 -6.47 -8.01
CA LYS A 55 -7.59 -6.99 -7.22
C LYS A 55 -7.15 -7.91 -6.09
N GLN A 56 -6.32 -8.90 -6.40
CA GLN A 56 -5.83 -9.86 -5.39
C GLN A 56 -5.08 -9.17 -4.24
N TYR A 57 -4.26 -8.14 -4.51
CA TYR A 57 -3.52 -7.44 -3.46
C TYR A 57 -4.44 -6.58 -2.59
N ILE A 58 -5.45 -5.95 -3.20
CA ILE A 58 -6.46 -5.16 -2.49
C ILE A 58 -7.31 -6.08 -1.61
N GLN A 59 -7.74 -7.22 -2.14
CA GLN A 59 -8.46 -8.24 -1.38
C GLN A 59 -7.64 -8.73 -0.18
N ASN A 60 -6.37 -9.09 -0.39
CA ASN A 60 -5.47 -9.48 0.70
C ASN A 60 -5.34 -8.38 1.77
N ALA A 61 -5.30 -7.11 1.37
CA ALA A 61 -5.20 -5.99 2.31
C ALA A 61 -6.49 -5.79 3.15
N LEU A 62 -7.64 -6.21 2.63
CA LEU A 62 -8.92 -6.14 3.34
C LEU A 62 -9.13 -7.35 4.27
N GLU A 63 -8.74 -8.54 3.81
CA GLU A 63 -8.89 -9.79 4.57
C GLU A 63 -7.86 -9.92 5.69
N THR A 64 -6.63 -9.45 5.48
CA THR A 64 -5.55 -9.60 6.47
C THR A 64 -5.51 -8.43 7.45
N ASP A 65 -5.23 -8.73 8.71
CA ASP A 65 -4.95 -7.71 9.73
C ASP A 65 -3.49 -7.20 9.67
N TYR A 66 -2.76 -7.55 8.60
CA TYR A 66 -1.37 -7.16 8.45
C TYR A 66 -1.26 -5.67 8.13
N SER A 67 -0.66 -4.92 9.05
CA SER A 67 -0.39 -3.50 8.86
C SER A 67 1.04 -3.25 8.36
N ASN A 68 1.18 -2.38 7.35
CA ASN A 68 2.47 -1.86 6.90
C ASN A 68 3.19 -0.99 7.98
N ALA A 69 2.56 -0.73 9.12
CA ALA A 69 3.10 0.13 10.19
C ALA A 69 4.51 -0.29 10.65
N LYS A 70 4.77 -1.59 10.79
CA LYS A 70 6.08 -2.11 11.21
C LYS A 70 7.17 -1.85 10.16
N LEU A 71 6.83 -2.02 8.89
CA LEU A 71 7.72 -1.73 7.76
C LEU A 71 7.99 -0.23 7.65
N GLU A 72 6.97 0.62 7.79
CA GLU A 72 7.13 2.07 7.78
C GLU A 72 7.98 2.58 8.95
N ALA A 73 7.75 2.06 10.15
CA ALA A 73 8.59 2.38 11.31
C ALA A 73 10.06 2.04 11.05
N THR A 74 10.31 0.88 10.45
CA THR A 74 11.67 0.44 10.07
C THR A 74 12.28 1.35 9.00
N ASN A 75 11.53 1.68 7.94
CA ASN A 75 11.95 2.58 6.88
C ASN A 75 12.30 3.98 7.41
N LYS A 76 11.51 4.49 8.35
CA LYS A 76 11.78 5.77 9.02
C LYS A 76 13.09 5.72 9.81
N LEU A 77 13.32 4.67 10.60
CA LEU A 77 14.59 4.48 11.32
C LEU A 77 15.79 4.44 10.37
N ILE A 78 15.69 3.70 9.26
CA ILE A 78 16.75 3.64 8.24
C ILE A 78 17.03 5.03 7.63
N LYS A 79 15.98 5.79 7.31
CA LYS A 79 16.08 7.16 6.79
C LYS A 79 16.73 8.10 7.82
N ASP A 80 16.35 8.00 9.08
CA ASP A 80 16.90 8.81 10.17
C ASP A 80 18.39 8.48 10.40
N ILE A 81 18.79 7.20 10.39
CA ILE A 81 20.20 6.78 10.44
C ILE A 81 20.98 7.35 9.25
N LYS A 82 20.41 7.26 8.03
CA LYS A 82 21.05 7.80 6.82
C LYS A 82 21.28 9.31 6.92
N ARG A 83 20.31 10.05 7.48
CA ARG A 83 20.38 11.51 7.68
C ARG A 83 21.46 11.91 8.70
N LEU A 84 21.56 11.18 9.82
CA LEU A 84 22.56 11.42 10.87
C LEU A 84 23.99 11.03 10.45
N GLY A 85 24.13 10.20 9.42
CA GLY A 85 25.42 9.63 9.03
C GLY A 85 26.37 10.54 8.26
N PHE A 86 25.98 11.79 7.93
CA PHE A 86 26.73 12.73 7.09
C PHE A 86 27.51 12.04 5.94
N GLY A 87 26.81 11.17 5.22
CA GLY A 87 27.41 10.35 4.16
C GLY A 87 28.23 9.20 4.72
N PHE A 88 27.58 8.09 5.06
CA PHE A 88 28.26 6.80 5.09
C PHE A 88 28.84 6.54 3.68
N ARG A 89 30.10 6.96 3.45
CA ARG A 89 30.83 6.69 2.20
C ARG A 89 30.93 5.20 1.90
N ASN A 90 30.75 4.36 2.93
CA ASN A 90 30.76 2.91 2.84
C ASN A 90 29.39 2.32 3.22
N PHE A 91 28.73 1.69 2.25
CA PHE A 91 27.45 0.99 2.43
C PHE A 91 27.50 -0.11 3.50
N ILE A 92 28.63 -0.81 3.64
CA ILE A 92 28.80 -1.85 4.66
C ILE A 92 28.67 -1.25 6.06
N ASN A 93 29.22 -0.06 6.29
CA ASN A 93 29.13 0.62 7.58
C ASN A 93 27.71 1.13 7.86
N PHE A 94 27.00 1.61 6.84
CA PHE A 94 25.58 1.96 6.95
C PHE A 94 24.73 0.74 7.33
N LYS A 95 24.88 -0.36 6.59
CA LYS A 95 24.17 -1.62 6.83
C LYS A 95 24.44 -2.17 8.23
N LYS A 96 25.71 -2.15 8.68
CA LYS A 96 26.08 -2.54 10.06
C LYS A 96 25.36 -1.68 11.10
N ARG A 97 25.33 -0.36 10.92
CA ARG A 97 24.66 0.55 11.87
C ARG A 97 23.15 0.31 11.91
N VAL A 98 22.51 0.12 10.75
CA VAL A 98 21.09 -0.25 10.66
C VAL A 98 20.80 -1.53 11.45
N PHE A 99 21.59 -2.59 11.26
CA PHE A 99 21.37 -3.85 12.00
C PHE A 99 21.54 -3.70 13.51
N ILE A 100 22.56 -2.96 13.96
CA ILE A 100 22.79 -2.68 15.38
C ILE A 100 21.61 -1.89 15.97
N THR A 101 21.17 -0.83 15.30
CA THR A 101 20.07 0.03 15.80
C THR A 101 18.74 -0.71 15.84
N LEU A 102 18.45 -1.54 14.84
CA LEU A 102 17.25 -2.37 14.85
C LEU A 102 17.35 -3.55 15.83
N ASN A 103 18.50 -3.72 16.50
CA ASN A 103 18.82 -4.84 17.39
C ASN A 103 18.48 -6.20 16.76
N ILE A 104 18.58 -6.29 15.43
CA ILE A 104 18.36 -7.53 14.70
C ILE A 104 19.62 -8.35 14.97
N LYS A 105 19.55 -9.25 15.96
CA LYS A 105 20.51 -10.35 16.04
C LYS A 105 20.48 -11.00 14.66
N LYS A 106 21.65 -11.15 14.04
CA LYS A 106 21.77 -11.94 12.82
C LYS A 106 21.45 -13.38 13.22
N GLU A 107 20.17 -13.72 13.28
CA GLU A 107 19.77 -15.12 13.39
C GLU A 107 20.47 -15.82 12.23
N LYS A 108 21.20 -16.89 12.55
CA LYS A 108 21.80 -17.76 11.55
C LYS A 108 20.63 -18.32 10.76
N THR A 109 20.21 -17.62 9.70
CA THR A 109 19.33 -18.20 8.69
C THR A 109 20.14 -19.31 8.07
N TYR A 110 19.88 -20.54 8.49
CA TYR A 110 20.29 -21.71 7.72
C TYR A 110 19.72 -21.49 6.33
N GLN A 111 20.59 -21.34 5.33
CA GLN A 111 20.18 -21.39 3.94
C GLN A 111 19.54 -22.76 3.74
N VAL A 112 18.21 -22.82 3.80
CA VAL A 112 17.49 -23.97 3.28
C VAL A 112 17.72 -23.91 1.78
N LEU A 113 18.69 -24.70 1.33
CA LEU A 113 18.91 -25.03 -0.06
C LEU A 113 17.65 -25.72 -0.58
N SER A 114 16.68 -24.94 -1.04
CA SER A 114 15.62 -25.49 -1.88
C SER A 114 16.16 -25.55 -3.31
N ARG A 115 16.84 -26.66 -3.62
CA ARG A 115 16.99 -27.14 -4.99
C ARG A 115 15.63 -27.70 -5.43
N CYS A 116 14.96 -26.98 -6.31
CA CYS A 116 14.08 -27.53 -7.36
C CYS A 116 14.35 -26.69 -8.60
#